data_AF-A0A7X9B3D2-F1
#
_entry.id   AF-A0A7X9B3D2-F1
#
_cell.length_a   1.000
_cell.length_b   1.000
_cell.length_c   1.000
_cell.angle_alpha   90.00
_cell.angle_beta   90.00
_cell.angle_gamma   90.00
#
_symmetry.space_group_name_H-M   'P 1'
#
loop_
_entity.id
_entity.type
_entity.pdbx_description
1 polymer ?
#
loop_
_entity_poly.entity_id
_entity_poly.type
_entity_poly.pdbx_seq_one_letter_code
_entity_poly.pdbx_strand_id
1 'polypeptide(L)'
;MNRLSVTLLLSALCAALAEPPADKNWQLVFEDNFDYPDAQLEQNWISQNGPNGHILCSRWRENARVDDGILKLINRKEQRGGQDWTSASIWTKRRFKYGYFECRYRYAAATGTNNSFWLTTIHGGAKLPEGYKHFEIDINEGHYPDEININIHNWSDIWTNDAGKRQHNAWPKSVCLTPPKADEDAKSNPAAHEILLDQPLRASKVRFSSRHPTRFHLRALRVFPKLADDAEYPAITSGAALPEGLLDYARTATIADSSGSNPDFPQYRVEHVIDGGIGTSWITTYDGEKFIELDLGAER
;
A
#
# COMPACT_ATOMS: atom_id res chain seq x y z
N MET A 1 46.86 -15.36 15.75
CA MET A 1 45.91 -15.82 14.73
C MET A 1 44.59 -15.09 14.96
N ASN A 2 44.39 -13.96 14.29
CA ASN A 2 43.16 -13.18 14.41
C ASN A 2 42.10 -13.81 13.53
N ARG A 3 41.08 -14.44 14.14
CA ARG A 3 39.91 -14.92 13.42
C ARG A 3 38.98 -13.73 13.19
N LEU A 4 38.88 -13.27 11.94
CA LEU A 4 37.75 -12.46 11.50
C LEU A 4 36.51 -13.35 11.53
N SER A 5 35.56 -13.06 12.42
CA SER A 5 34.20 -13.55 12.30
C SER A 5 33.44 -12.59 11.39
N VAL A 6 33.13 -13.04 10.17
CA VAL A 6 32.17 -12.36 9.31
C VAL A 6 30.79 -12.85 9.74
N THR A 7 30.08 -12.06 10.53
CA THR A 7 28.67 -12.29 10.81
C THR A 7 27.88 -11.83 9.59
N LEU A 8 27.47 -12.77 8.75
CA LEU A 8 26.55 -12.51 7.65
C LEU A 8 25.15 -12.27 8.26
N LEU A 9 24.75 -11.01 8.42
CA LEU A 9 23.36 -10.67 8.71
C LEU A 9 22.56 -10.98 7.44
N LEU A 10 21.95 -12.17 7.35
CA LEU A 10 20.79 -12.33 6.50
C LEU A 10 19.69 -11.46 7.11
N SER A 11 19.50 -10.25 6.56
CA SER A 11 18.19 -9.63 6.68
C SER A 11 17.24 -10.53 5.89
N ALA A 12 16.62 -11.49 6.57
CA ALA A 12 15.36 -12.00 6.09
C ALA A 12 14.47 -10.77 5.99
N LEU A 13 14.26 -10.27 4.77
CA LEU A 13 13.07 -9.49 4.51
C LEU A 13 11.94 -10.47 4.85
N CYS A 14 11.47 -10.44 6.10
CA CYS A 14 10.13 -10.89 6.41
C CYS A 14 9.23 -9.92 5.65
N ALA A 15 9.05 -10.19 4.36
CA ALA A 15 7.83 -9.79 3.71
C ALA A 15 6.76 -10.50 4.52
N ALA A 16 6.09 -9.77 5.40
CA ALA A 16 4.82 -10.21 5.95
C ALA A 16 3.90 -10.37 4.73
N LEU A 17 3.86 -11.58 4.17
CA LEU A 17 2.77 -12.01 3.33
C LEU A 17 1.56 -12.07 4.25
N ALA A 18 0.40 -11.61 3.78
CA ALA A 18 -0.78 -11.75 4.60
C ALA A 18 -1.07 -13.25 4.68
N GLU A 19 -0.94 -13.85 5.86
CA GLU A 19 -1.28 -15.26 5.99
C GLU A 19 -2.79 -15.39 5.83
N PRO A 20 -3.26 -16.38 5.04
CA PRO A 20 -4.68 -16.62 4.94
C PRO A 20 -5.21 -17.01 6.33
N PRO A 21 -6.49 -16.73 6.66
CA PRO A 21 -7.03 -16.88 8.01
C PRO A 21 -6.62 -18.17 8.74
N ALA A 22 -5.94 -18.05 9.87
CA ALA A 22 -5.25 -19.17 10.55
C ALA A 22 -6.17 -20.30 11.04
N ASP A 23 -7.49 -20.09 11.08
CA ASP A 23 -8.48 -21.05 11.54
C ASP A 23 -8.90 -22.07 10.46
N LYS A 24 -8.26 -22.05 9.28
CA LYS A 24 -8.56 -22.94 8.15
C LYS A 24 -7.30 -23.58 7.58
N ASN A 25 -7.48 -24.76 6.98
CA ASN A 25 -6.44 -25.41 6.18
C ASN A 25 -6.50 -24.85 4.75
N TRP A 26 -5.70 -23.83 4.47
CA TRP A 26 -5.59 -23.26 3.14
C TRP A 26 -4.71 -24.10 2.23
N GLN A 27 -5.14 -24.28 0.98
CA GLN A 27 -4.35 -24.89 -0.06
C GLN A 27 -4.05 -23.83 -1.13
N LEU A 28 -2.77 -23.63 -1.44
CA LEU A 28 -2.37 -22.78 -2.55
C LEU A 28 -2.83 -23.41 -3.87
N VAL A 29 -3.68 -22.70 -4.60
CA VAL A 29 -4.23 -23.16 -5.89
C VAL A 29 -3.70 -22.38 -7.09
N PHE A 30 -3.20 -21.18 -6.87
CA PHE A 30 -2.63 -20.31 -7.88
C PHE A 30 -1.71 -19.29 -7.21
N GLU A 31 -0.55 -19.08 -7.82
CA GLU A 31 0.37 -18.00 -7.49
C GLU A 31 1.03 -17.52 -8.78
N ASP A 32 1.45 -16.26 -8.78
CA ASP A 32 2.30 -15.73 -9.82
C ASP A 32 3.28 -14.72 -9.20
N ASN A 33 4.54 -15.13 -9.06
CA ASN A 33 5.61 -14.30 -8.53
C ASN A 33 6.28 -13.44 -9.62
N PHE A 34 5.81 -13.53 -10.87
CA PHE A 34 6.34 -12.81 -12.02
C PHE A 34 7.87 -12.97 -12.22
N ASP A 35 8.45 -14.09 -11.76
CA ASP A 35 9.87 -14.43 -11.91
C ASP A 35 10.10 -15.25 -13.19
N TYR A 36 9.80 -14.65 -14.33
CA TYR A 36 9.97 -15.26 -15.64
C TYR A 36 10.13 -14.20 -16.75
N PRO A 37 10.61 -14.58 -17.95
CA PRO A 37 10.68 -13.67 -19.09
C PRO A 37 9.31 -13.09 -19.47
N ASP A 38 9.24 -11.80 -19.79
CA ASP A 38 8.01 -11.07 -20.14
C ASP A 38 7.10 -11.78 -21.15
N ALA A 39 7.68 -12.47 -22.14
CA ALA A 39 6.94 -13.24 -23.14
C ALA A 39 6.05 -14.35 -22.53
N GLN A 40 6.32 -14.78 -21.30
CA GLN A 40 5.58 -15.84 -20.61
C GLN A 40 4.35 -15.34 -19.85
N LEU A 41 4.13 -14.03 -19.71
CA LEU A 41 2.97 -13.49 -18.97
C LEU A 41 1.64 -14.06 -19.47
N GLU A 42 1.51 -14.26 -20.77
CA GLU A 42 0.28 -14.77 -21.38
C GLU A 42 0.04 -16.26 -21.11
N GLN A 43 0.93 -16.99 -20.43
CA GLN A 43 0.65 -18.36 -20.01
C GLN A 43 -0.46 -18.41 -18.96
N ASN A 44 -0.45 -17.45 -18.03
CA ASN A 44 -1.41 -17.37 -16.92
C ASN A 44 -2.45 -16.25 -17.10
N TRP A 45 -2.14 -15.23 -17.90
CA TRP A 45 -2.94 -14.00 -17.99
C TRP A 45 -3.48 -13.75 -19.41
N ILE A 46 -4.60 -13.04 -19.48
CA ILE A 46 -5.21 -12.54 -20.71
C ILE A 46 -5.15 -11.01 -20.66
N SER A 47 -4.69 -10.38 -21.74
CA SER A 47 -4.72 -8.92 -21.89
C SER A 47 -5.98 -8.45 -22.61
N GLN A 48 -6.48 -7.27 -22.22
CA GLN A 48 -7.69 -6.69 -22.82
C GLN A 48 -7.55 -6.41 -24.33
N ASN A 49 -6.40 -5.89 -24.76
CA ASN A 49 -6.06 -5.65 -26.18
C ASN A 49 -7.11 -4.86 -26.97
N GLY A 50 -7.51 -3.68 -26.47
CA GLY A 50 -8.46 -2.83 -27.19
C GLY A 50 -8.88 -1.58 -26.44
N PRO A 51 -9.76 -0.77 -27.08
CA PRO A 51 -10.30 0.43 -26.47
C PRO A 51 -11.28 0.11 -25.34
N ASN A 52 -11.61 1.11 -24.53
CA ASN A 52 -12.63 1.01 -23.49
C ASN A 52 -13.44 2.31 -23.36
N GLY A 53 -14.73 2.26 -23.68
CA GLY A 53 -15.57 3.44 -23.89
C GLY A 53 -15.93 4.28 -22.66
N HIS A 54 -15.65 3.81 -21.44
CA HIS A 54 -15.96 4.56 -20.21
C HIS A 54 -14.73 5.20 -19.53
N ILE A 55 -13.54 5.04 -20.12
CA ILE A 55 -12.28 5.58 -19.58
C ILE A 55 -11.48 6.31 -20.66
N LEU A 56 -10.43 7.02 -20.24
CA LEU A 56 -9.57 7.82 -21.12
C LEU A 56 -8.46 7.03 -21.83
N CYS A 57 -8.29 5.75 -21.50
CA CYS A 57 -7.20 4.93 -22.04
C CYS A 57 -7.67 3.63 -22.71
N SER A 58 -7.00 3.29 -23.81
CA SER A 58 -7.07 1.95 -24.41
C SER A 58 -6.08 1.01 -23.71
N ARG A 59 -6.33 -0.30 -23.74
CA ARG A 59 -5.59 -1.30 -22.95
C ARG A 59 -4.83 -2.27 -23.87
N TRP A 60 -3.54 -2.47 -23.65
CA TRP A 60 -2.68 -3.25 -24.56
C TRP A 60 -1.64 -4.10 -23.82
N ARG A 61 -1.35 -5.29 -24.36
CA ARG A 61 -0.42 -6.28 -23.79
C ARG A 61 0.98 -5.73 -23.54
N GLU A 62 1.50 -4.90 -24.43
CA GLU A 62 2.84 -4.28 -24.35
C GLU A 62 2.99 -3.30 -23.18
N ASN A 63 1.88 -2.88 -22.56
CA ASN A 63 1.90 -2.08 -21.35
C ASN A 63 1.90 -2.94 -20.07
N ALA A 64 1.61 -4.24 -20.15
CA ALA A 64 1.81 -5.18 -19.05
C ALA A 64 3.19 -5.81 -19.22
N ARG A 65 4.17 -5.44 -18.41
CA ARG A 65 5.57 -5.88 -18.57
C ARG A 65 6.07 -6.56 -17.33
N VAL A 66 6.56 -7.79 -17.46
CA VAL A 66 7.27 -8.47 -16.39
C VAL A 66 8.76 -8.14 -16.49
N ASP A 67 9.31 -7.60 -15.40
CA ASP A 67 10.71 -7.19 -15.31
C ASP A 67 11.13 -7.15 -13.83
N ASP A 68 12.25 -7.80 -13.52
CA ASP A 68 12.83 -7.86 -12.17
C ASP A 68 11.87 -8.42 -11.10
N GLY A 69 11.21 -9.56 -11.41
CA GLY A 69 10.26 -10.20 -10.49
C GLY A 69 8.98 -9.39 -10.24
N ILE A 70 8.69 -8.39 -11.07
CA ILE A 70 7.56 -7.47 -10.88
C ILE A 70 6.76 -7.35 -12.18
N LEU A 71 5.44 -7.52 -12.09
CA LEU A 71 4.49 -7.09 -13.11
C LEU A 71 4.29 -5.56 -13.04
N LYS A 72 4.66 -4.87 -14.11
CA LYS A 72 4.50 -3.43 -14.28
C LYS A 72 3.31 -3.17 -15.22
N LEU A 73 2.29 -2.47 -14.73
CA LEU A 73 1.17 -1.98 -15.53
C LEU A 73 1.44 -0.51 -15.91
N ILE A 74 1.81 -0.28 -17.16
CA ILE A 74 2.37 0.99 -17.62
C ILE A 74 1.28 1.85 -18.26
N ASN A 75 1.20 3.11 -17.85
CA ASN A 75 0.38 4.14 -18.52
C ASN A 75 1.27 4.99 -19.44
N ARG A 76 0.81 5.30 -20.66
CA ARG A 76 1.54 6.14 -21.62
C ARG A 76 0.61 7.19 -22.22
N LYS A 77 1.14 8.41 -22.41
CA LYS A 77 0.48 9.45 -23.18
C LYS A 77 0.74 9.20 -24.66
N GLU A 78 -0.15 8.46 -25.31
CA GLU A 78 -0.09 8.19 -26.74
C GLU A 78 -1.50 7.90 -27.28
N GLN A 79 -1.76 8.31 -28.52
CA GLN A 79 -3.05 8.09 -29.15
C GLN A 79 -3.13 6.70 -29.77
N ARG A 80 -4.08 5.89 -29.31
CA ARG A 80 -4.36 4.56 -29.87
C ARG A 80 -5.76 4.09 -29.52
N GLY A 81 -6.41 3.39 -30.46
CA GLY A 81 -7.78 2.90 -30.26
C GLY A 81 -8.80 4.03 -30.07
N GLY A 82 -8.54 5.22 -30.60
CA GLY A 82 -9.40 6.39 -30.43
C GLY A 82 -9.34 7.05 -29.04
N GLN A 83 -8.31 6.73 -28.23
CA GLN A 83 -8.14 7.25 -26.88
C GLN A 83 -6.76 7.91 -26.73
N ASP A 84 -6.67 8.92 -25.87
CA ASP A 84 -5.48 9.78 -25.70
C ASP A 84 -4.38 9.19 -24.80
N TRP A 85 -4.64 8.02 -24.25
CA TRP A 85 -3.75 7.29 -23.37
C TRP A 85 -3.79 5.81 -23.70
N THR A 86 -2.70 5.11 -23.42
CA THR A 86 -2.67 3.65 -23.37
C THR A 86 -2.32 3.20 -21.96
N SER A 87 -2.85 2.04 -21.56
CA SER A 87 -2.59 1.42 -20.27
C SER A 87 -2.56 -0.11 -20.42
N ALA A 88 -2.39 -0.82 -19.31
CA ALA A 88 -2.53 -2.27 -19.22
C ALA A 88 -3.80 -2.64 -18.46
N SER A 89 -4.40 -3.76 -18.83
CA SER A 89 -5.46 -4.43 -18.07
C SER A 89 -5.36 -5.91 -18.40
N ILE A 90 -5.20 -6.74 -17.37
CA ILE A 90 -5.05 -8.18 -17.50
C ILE A 90 -5.91 -8.90 -16.46
N TRP A 91 -6.31 -10.12 -16.77
CA TRP A 91 -7.01 -11.01 -15.84
C TRP A 91 -6.52 -12.46 -16.00
N THR A 92 -6.72 -13.27 -14.97
CA THR A 92 -6.26 -14.67 -14.99
C THR A 92 -7.01 -15.49 -16.05
N LYS A 93 -6.30 -16.39 -16.73
CA LYS A 93 -6.91 -17.41 -17.61
C LYS A 93 -7.73 -18.41 -16.80
N ARG A 94 -7.17 -18.81 -15.65
CA ARG A 94 -7.88 -19.66 -14.69
C ARG A 94 -8.98 -18.86 -14.02
N ARG A 95 -10.16 -19.50 -13.89
CA ARG A 95 -11.29 -18.96 -13.13
C ARG A 95 -11.31 -19.58 -11.75
N PHE A 96 -11.73 -18.79 -10.78
CA PHE A 96 -11.88 -19.19 -9.39
C PHE A 96 -13.30 -18.90 -8.93
N LYS A 97 -13.76 -19.63 -7.91
CA LYS A 97 -15.03 -19.38 -7.24
C LYS A 97 -14.79 -19.54 -5.75
N TYR A 98 -14.94 -18.44 -5.02
CA TYR A 98 -14.56 -18.33 -3.61
C TYR A 98 -13.07 -18.59 -3.36
N GLY A 99 -12.62 -18.24 -2.16
CA GLY A 99 -11.23 -18.40 -1.75
C GLY A 99 -10.68 -17.13 -1.09
N TYR A 100 -9.41 -17.19 -0.76
CA TYR A 100 -8.61 -16.06 -0.32
C TYR A 100 -7.76 -15.59 -1.50
N PHE A 101 -7.78 -14.28 -1.76
CA PHE A 101 -7.04 -13.66 -2.85
C PHE A 101 -6.26 -12.49 -2.27
N GLU A 102 -4.96 -12.50 -2.53
CA GLU A 102 -4.05 -11.44 -2.08
C GLU A 102 -3.13 -11.04 -3.22
N CYS A 103 -2.61 -9.82 -3.15
CA CYS A 103 -1.49 -9.40 -3.97
C CYS A 103 -0.66 -8.36 -3.22
N ARG A 104 0.64 -8.31 -3.52
CA ARG A 104 1.52 -7.24 -3.08
C ARG A 104 1.80 -6.34 -4.26
N TYR A 105 1.33 -5.09 -4.19
CA TYR A 105 1.54 -4.13 -5.26
C TYR A 105 1.73 -2.71 -4.72
N ARG A 106 2.18 -1.81 -5.59
CA ARG A 106 2.46 -0.41 -5.30
C ARG A 106 1.74 0.46 -6.31
N TYR A 107 1.10 1.53 -5.84
CA TYR A 107 0.40 2.46 -6.73
C TYR A 107 1.38 3.18 -7.66
N ALA A 108 0.91 3.48 -8.86
CA ALA A 108 1.52 4.52 -9.66
C ALA A 108 1.40 5.85 -8.89
N ALA A 109 2.51 6.55 -8.72
CA ALA A 109 2.56 7.82 -8.01
C ALA A 109 2.01 8.99 -8.85
N ALA A 110 0.78 8.83 -9.34
CA ALA A 110 0.12 9.74 -10.28
C ALA A 110 -1.39 9.79 -10.04
N THR A 111 -1.92 11.00 -10.00
CA THR A 111 -3.37 11.23 -9.99
C THR A 111 -3.99 10.82 -11.33
N GLY A 112 -5.30 10.53 -11.33
CA GLY A 112 -6.02 10.09 -12.53
C GLY A 112 -5.73 8.64 -12.94
N THR A 113 -4.97 7.89 -12.14
CA THR A 113 -4.83 6.43 -12.27
C THR A 113 -5.75 5.73 -11.28
N ASN A 114 -6.41 4.66 -11.72
CA ASN A 114 -7.11 3.73 -10.83
C ASN A 114 -6.24 2.47 -10.70
N ASN A 115 -5.66 2.27 -9.51
CA ASN A 115 -4.75 1.17 -9.22
C ASN A 115 -5.54 -0.01 -8.67
N SER A 116 -6.09 -0.84 -9.56
CA SER A 116 -7.13 -1.81 -9.17
C SER A 116 -6.66 -3.26 -9.04
N PHE A 117 -7.17 -3.92 -8.00
CA PHE A 117 -7.16 -5.37 -7.79
C PHE A 117 -8.58 -5.80 -7.40
N TRP A 118 -9.22 -6.55 -8.29
CA TRP A 118 -10.65 -6.82 -8.22
C TRP A 118 -10.98 -8.17 -8.84
N LEU A 119 -12.18 -8.66 -8.52
CA LEU A 119 -12.73 -9.93 -8.96
C LEU A 119 -14.05 -9.68 -9.66
N THR A 120 -14.35 -10.48 -10.69
CA THR A 120 -15.63 -10.38 -11.40
C THR A 120 -16.09 -11.76 -11.88
N THR A 121 -17.40 -12.01 -11.91
CA THR A 121 -17.93 -13.30 -12.40
C THR A 121 -17.48 -13.55 -13.84
N ILE A 122 -17.41 -12.49 -14.66
CA ILE A 122 -17.07 -12.53 -16.07
C ILE A 122 -16.37 -11.23 -16.49
N HIS A 123 -15.29 -11.36 -17.26
CA HIS A 123 -14.66 -10.21 -17.91
C HIS A 123 -15.14 -10.11 -19.37
N GLY A 124 -15.31 -8.88 -19.87
CA GLY A 124 -15.48 -8.62 -21.32
C GLY A 124 -16.90 -8.83 -21.85
N GLY A 125 -17.92 -8.80 -20.99
CA GLY A 125 -19.32 -8.81 -21.42
C GLY A 125 -19.84 -10.14 -21.96
N ALA A 126 -19.16 -11.26 -21.64
CA ALA A 126 -19.66 -12.60 -21.95
C ALA A 126 -21.07 -12.80 -21.37
N LYS A 127 -21.97 -13.51 -22.06
CA LYS A 127 -23.29 -13.79 -21.52
C LYS A 127 -23.19 -14.87 -20.43
N LEU A 128 -23.74 -14.59 -19.26
CA LEU A 128 -23.89 -15.61 -18.21
C LEU A 128 -24.99 -16.61 -18.57
N PRO A 129 -24.88 -17.88 -18.14
CA PRO A 129 -25.99 -18.82 -18.21
C PRO A 129 -27.22 -18.27 -17.46
N GLU A 130 -28.41 -18.70 -17.87
CA GLU A 130 -29.66 -18.33 -17.20
C GLU A 130 -29.61 -18.71 -15.71
N GLY A 131 -30.13 -17.82 -14.86
CA GLY A 131 -30.12 -17.99 -13.40
C GLY A 131 -28.82 -17.60 -12.69
N TYR A 132 -27.75 -17.26 -13.42
CA TYR A 132 -26.51 -16.78 -12.82
C TYR A 132 -26.48 -15.25 -12.74
N LYS A 133 -25.99 -14.74 -11.61
CA LYS A 133 -25.75 -13.30 -11.39
C LYS A 133 -24.30 -12.92 -11.64
N HIS A 134 -24.12 -11.70 -12.13
CA HIS A 134 -22.83 -11.05 -12.32
C HIS A 134 -22.54 -10.17 -11.11
N PHE A 135 -21.49 -10.53 -10.38
CA PHE A 135 -20.97 -9.77 -9.28
C PHE A 135 -19.55 -9.30 -9.57
N GLU A 136 -19.19 -8.20 -8.95
CA GLU A 136 -17.85 -7.65 -8.93
C GLU A 136 -17.50 -7.29 -7.49
N ILE A 137 -16.26 -7.62 -7.10
CA ILE A 137 -15.72 -7.38 -5.76
C ILE A 137 -14.40 -6.65 -5.97
N ASP A 138 -14.39 -5.39 -5.60
CA ASP A 138 -13.24 -4.51 -5.72
C ASP A 138 -12.48 -4.54 -4.40
N ILE A 139 -11.45 -5.38 -4.33
CA ILE A 139 -10.63 -5.54 -3.12
C ILE A 139 -9.85 -4.26 -2.86
N ASN A 140 -9.38 -3.61 -3.93
CA ASN A 140 -8.74 -2.31 -3.88
C ASN A 140 -8.87 -1.59 -5.23
N GLU A 141 -9.41 -0.38 -5.20
CA GLU A 141 -9.35 0.64 -6.26
C GLU A 141 -8.62 1.87 -5.72
N GLY A 142 -7.30 1.86 -5.91
CA GLY A 142 -6.40 2.79 -5.27
C GLY A 142 -6.22 4.11 -6.01
N HIS A 143 -6.42 5.22 -5.30
CA HIS A 143 -6.07 6.55 -5.79
C HIS A 143 -4.87 7.10 -5.03
N TYR A 144 -3.82 7.45 -5.77
CA TYR A 144 -2.65 8.11 -5.21
C TYR A 144 -3.02 9.51 -4.70
N PRO A 145 -2.57 9.93 -3.50
CA PRO A 145 -1.49 9.31 -2.72
C PRO A 145 -1.89 8.22 -1.72
N ASP A 146 -3.12 8.20 -1.24
CA ASP A 146 -3.44 7.56 0.04
C ASP A 146 -4.88 7.05 0.15
N GLU A 147 -5.62 6.92 -0.94
CA GLU A 147 -7.01 6.45 -0.90
C GLU A 147 -7.11 5.01 -1.42
N ILE A 148 -7.86 4.19 -0.69
CA ILE A 148 -8.31 2.87 -1.11
C ILE A 148 -9.84 2.91 -1.22
N ASN A 149 -10.37 2.62 -2.39
CA ASN A 149 -11.79 2.34 -2.55
C ASN A 149 -12.02 0.84 -2.60
N ILE A 150 -13.06 0.39 -1.91
CA ILE A 150 -13.50 -1.00 -1.86
C ILE A 150 -14.97 -1.00 -2.24
N ASN A 151 -15.39 -1.96 -3.04
CA ASN A 151 -16.78 -2.02 -3.48
C ASN A 151 -17.25 -3.45 -3.75
N ILE A 152 -18.56 -3.60 -3.76
CA ILE A 152 -19.25 -4.79 -4.22
C ILE A 152 -20.34 -4.33 -5.17
N HIS A 153 -20.33 -4.80 -6.40
CA HIS A 153 -21.37 -4.52 -7.38
C HIS A 153 -22.20 -5.77 -7.69
N ASN A 154 -23.51 -5.58 -7.79
CA ASN A 154 -24.42 -6.55 -8.40
C ASN A 154 -24.84 -6.04 -9.77
N TRP A 155 -24.16 -6.50 -10.82
CA TRP A 155 -24.39 -6.10 -12.22
C TRP A 155 -25.57 -6.81 -12.88
N SER A 156 -26.39 -7.57 -12.15
CA SER A 156 -27.56 -8.27 -12.69
C SER A 156 -28.88 -7.60 -12.36
N ASP A 157 -29.04 -7.11 -11.13
CA ASP A 157 -30.29 -6.49 -10.69
C ASP A 157 -30.28 -5.00 -11.05
N ILE A 158 -30.66 -4.71 -12.29
CA ILE A 158 -30.56 -3.39 -12.90
C ILE A 158 -31.94 -2.74 -13.00
N TRP A 159 -32.01 -1.46 -12.65
CA TRP A 159 -33.21 -0.64 -12.85
C TRP A 159 -32.86 0.69 -13.51
N THR A 160 -33.88 1.41 -13.95
CA THR A 160 -33.75 2.78 -14.45
C THR A 160 -34.34 3.72 -13.41
N ASN A 161 -33.58 4.74 -13.01
CA ASN A 161 -34.11 5.76 -12.09
C ASN A 161 -34.94 6.81 -12.84
N ASP A 162 -35.56 7.73 -12.10
CA ASP A 162 -36.44 8.78 -12.65
C ASP A 162 -35.74 9.70 -13.66
N ALA A 163 -34.40 9.78 -13.60
CA ALA A 163 -33.58 10.54 -14.54
C ALA A 163 -33.23 9.75 -15.82
N GLY A 164 -33.82 8.57 -16.02
CA GLY A 164 -33.54 7.71 -17.17
C GLY A 164 -32.17 7.03 -17.13
N LYS A 165 -31.46 7.09 -16.00
CA LYS A 165 -30.14 6.47 -15.85
C LYS A 165 -30.27 5.04 -15.38
N ARG A 166 -29.49 4.15 -16.01
CA ARG A 166 -29.31 2.77 -15.58
C ARG A 166 -28.59 2.74 -14.23
N GLN A 167 -29.08 1.93 -13.30
CA GLN A 167 -28.60 1.80 -11.93
C GLN A 167 -28.49 0.31 -11.58
N HIS A 168 -27.66 0.02 -10.58
CA HIS A 168 -27.47 -1.30 -10.01
C HIS A 168 -27.06 -1.16 -8.55
N ASN A 169 -27.19 -2.23 -7.77
CA ASN A 169 -26.80 -2.19 -6.36
C ASN A 169 -25.27 -2.19 -6.24
N ALA A 170 -24.76 -1.29 -5.40
CA ALA A 170 -23.35 -1.16 -5.07
C ALA A 170 -23.19 -0.85 -3.58
N TRP A 171 -22.09 -1.29 -2.96
CA TRP A 171 -21.77 -1.05 -1.55
C TRP A 171 -20.34 -0.52 -1.40
N PRO A 172 -20.09 0.74 -1.79
CA PRO A 172 -18.76 1.32 -1.75
C PRO A 172 -18.33 1.72 -0.33
N LYS A 173 -17.04 1.61 -0.07
CA LYS A 173 -16.37 2.18 1.10
C LYS A 173 -15.02 2.75 0.67
N SER A 174 -14.75 4.00 1.05
CA SER A 174 -13.45 4.64 0.85
C SER A 174 -12.70 4.68 2.18
N VAL A 175 -11.41 4.39 2.13
CA VAL A 175 -10.48 4.46 3.25
C VAL A 175 -9.33 5.35 2.83
N CYS A 176 -9.15 6.47 3.53
CA CYS A 176 -7.95 7.28 3.40
C CYS A 176 -6.91 6.75 4.40
N LEU A 177 -5.78 6.29 3.89
CA LEU A 177 -4.62 5.84 4.68
C LEU A 177 -3.93 7.01 5.38
N THR A 178 -4.14 8.23 4.89
CA THR A 178 -3.80 9.44 5.62
C THR A 178 -5.07 9.94 6.33
N PRO A 179 -5.10 10.02 7.67
CA PRO A 179 -6.27 10.57 8.34
C PRO A 179 -6.54 12.00 7.88
N PRO A 180 -7.82 12.39 7.74
CA PRO A 180 -8.18 13.75 7.36
C PRO A 180 -7.56 14.74 8.35
N LYS A 181 -7.19 15.92 7.86
CA LYS A 181 -6.81 17.02 8.75
C LYS A 181 -7.98 17.26 9.70
N ALA A 182 -7.71 17.29 11.00
CA ALA A 182 -8.73 17.59 12.02
C ALA A 182 -9.35 19.00 11.84
N ASP A 183 -8.81 19.82 10.94
CA ASP A 183 -9.29 21.16 10.59
C ASP A 183 -8.77 21.53 9.18
N GLU A 184 -9.67 21.89 8.26
CA GLU A 184 -9.32 22.34 6.89
C GLU A 184 -8.55 23.67 6.91
N ASP A 185 -8.68 24.48 7.96
CA ASP A 185 -8.04 25.79 8.10
C ASP A 185 -6.69 25.77 8.85
N ALA A 186 -6.33 24.64 9.46
CA ALA A 186 -5.06 24.51 10.17
C ALA A 186 -3.90 24.31 9.17
N LYS A 187 -3.28 25.43 8.76
CA LYS A 187 -2.05 25.50 7.95
C LYS A 187 -0.83 24.77 8.56
N SER A 188 -0.94 24.23 9.78
CA SER A 188 0.17 23.68 10.56
C SER A 188 -0.04 22.27 11.11
N ASN A 189 -1.17 21.60 10.86
CA ASN A 189 -1.40 20.26 11.41
C ASN A 189 -0.70 19.20 10.53
N PRO A 190 0.34 18.50 11.01
CA PRO A 190 0.99 17.46 10.23
C PRO A 190 0.01 16.31 9.97
N ALA A 191 -0.04 15.82 8.74
CA ALA A 191 -0.67 14.54 8.44
C ALA A 191 -0.03 13.49 9.37
N ALA A 192 -0.86 12.90 10.23
CA ALA A 192 -0.41 11.90 11.17
C ALA A 192 -0.52 10.54 10.49
N HIS A 193 0.59 9.85 10.26
CA HIS A 193 0.52 8.49 9.70
C HIS A 193 0.62 7.49 10.84
N GLU A 194 -0.49 6.81 11.12
CA GLU A 194 -0.50 5.65 12.00
C GLU A 194 -0.48 4.39 11.12
N ILE A 195 0.55 3.56 11.31
CA ILE A 195 0.61 2.23 10.70
C ILE A 195 0.35 1.26 11.83
N LEU A 196 -0.90 0.81 11.96
CA LEU A 196 -1.25 -0.28 12.85
C LEU A 196 -0.92 -1.60 12.15
N LEU A 197 -0.16 -2.46 12.82
CA LEU A 197 0.11 -3.81 12.34
C LEU A 197 -0.96 -4.75 12.92
N ASP A 198 -1.66 -5.47 12.05
CA ASP A 198 -2.67 -6.45 12.46
C ASP A 198 -2.08 -7.55 13.37
N GLN A 199 -0.81 -7.87 13.13
CA GLN A 199 -0.01 -8.77 13.97
C GLN A 199 1.16 -8.00 14.57
N PRO A 200 1.33 -7.99 15.90
CA PRO A 200 2.51 -7.41 16.54
C PRO A 200 3.78 -8.11 16.07
N LEU A 201 4.82 -7.32 15.82
CA LEU A 201 6.13 -7.84 15.45
C LEU A 201 7.04 -7.85 16.68
N ARG A 202 7.90 -8.88 16.76
CA ARG A 202 9.04 -8.89 17.68
C ARG A 202 10.27 -8.37 16.98
N ALA A 203 10.93 -7.37 17.56
CA ALA A 203 12.13 -6.80 16.95
C ALA A 203 13.10 -6.24 18.00
N SER A 204 14.40 -6.34 17.73
CA SER A 204 15.43 -5.61 18.48
C SER A 204 15.85 -4.31 17.80
N LYS A 205 15.53 -4.15 16.50
CA LYS A 205 15.83 -2.98 15.69
C LYS A 205 14.65 -2.60 14.81
N VAL A 206 14.43 -1.31 14.64
CA VAL A 206 13.38 -0.76 13.76
C VAL A 206 14.01 0.28 12.86
N ARG A 207 13.83 0.16 11.55
CA ARG A 207 14.31 1.15 10.58
C ARG A 207 13.12 1.78 9.86
N PHE A 208 13.00 3.11 9.98
CA PHE A 208 12.15 3.89 9.10
C PHE A 208 12.98 4.34 7.90
N SER A 209 12.43 4.18 6.69
CA SER A 209 13.06 4.66 5.46
C SER A 209 12.04 5.32 4.54
N SER A 210 12.47 6.35 3.81
CA SER A 210 11.65 7.08 2.86
C SER A 210 12.36 7.18 1.51
N ARG A 211 11.58 7.01 0.44
CA ARG A 211 11.99 7.28 -0.94
C ARG A 211 11.44 8.61 -1.46
N HIS A 212 11.04 9.51 -0.55
CA HIS A 212 10.54 10.82 -0.93
C HIS A 212 11.58 11.54 -1.81
N PRO A 213 11.20 12.11 -2.96
CA PRO A 213 12.15 12.59 -3.98
C PRO A 213 12.93 13.84 -3.55
N THR A 214 12.51 14.49 -2.48
CA THR A 214 13.15 15.66 -1.88
C THR A 214 13.25 15.48 -0.37
N ARG A 215 13.68 16.51 0.38
CA ARG A 215 13.63 16.48 1.84
C ARG A 215 12.21 16.21 2.36
N PHE A 216 12.10 15.45 3.45
CA PHE A 216 10.85 15.36 4.21
C PHE A 216 11.14 15.64 5.69
N HIS A 217 10.07 15.97 6.42
CA HIS A 217 10.14 16.31 7.84
C HIS A 217 9.53 15.16 8.63
N LEU A 218 10.28 14.60 9.57
CA LEU A 218 9.77 13.63 10.54
C LEU A 218 9.76 14.28 11.92
N ARG A 219 8.56 14.47 12.49
CA ARG A 219 8.41 15.09 13.82
C ARG A 219 8.67 14.09 14.94
N ALA A 220 8.02 12.93 14.88
CA ALA A 220 8.17 11.89 15.87
C ALA A 220 8.01 10.51 15.23
N LEU A 221 8.77 9.53 15.72
CA LEU A 221 8.54 8.11 15.52
C LEU A 221 8.20 7.52 16.88
N ARG A 222 7.05 6.87 17.00
CA ARG A 222 6.59 6.23 18.23
C ARG A 222 6.45 4.73 17.99
N VAL A 223 6.91 3.94 18.95
CA VAL A 223 6.85 2.47 18.88
C VAL A 223 6.29 1.96 20.18
N PHE A 224 5.07 1.43 20.14
CA PHE A 224 4.35 0.97 21.33
C PHE A 224 4.24 -0.56 21.36
N PRO A 225 4.15 -1.18 22.56
CA PRO A 225 3.74 -2.57 22.68
C PRO A 225 2.30 -2.77 22.22
N LYS A 226 1.93 -4.03 21.93
CA LYS A 226 0.52 -4.38 21.71
C LYS A 226 -0.30 -4.00 22.96
N LEU A 227 -1.33 -3.20 22.77
CA LEU A 227 -2.33 -2.92 23.80
C LEU A 227 -3.37 -4.06 23.89
N ALA A 228 -4.22 -4.02 24.91
CA ALA A 228 -5.44 -4.84 24.93
C ALA A 228 -6.32 -4.51 23.71
N ASP A 229 -7.11 -5.48 23.26
CA ASP A 229 -7.84 -5.36 21.97
C ASP A 229 -8.88 -4.21 21.97
N ASP A 230 -9.28 -3.71 23.14
CA ASP A 230 -10.21 -2.59 23.36
C ASP A 230 -9.54 -1.26 23.74
N ALA A 231 -8.20 -1.23 23.84
CA ALA A 231 -7.46 -0.05 24.22
C ALA A 231 -6.98 0.74 23.00
N GLU A 232 -7.04 2.07 23.10
CA GLU A 232 -6.62 2.99 22.04
C GLU A 232 -5.16 3.44 22.24
N TYR A 233 -4.42 3.55 21.14
CA TYR A 233 -3.09 4.14 21.17
C TYR A 233 -3.17 5.66 21.40
N PRO A 234 -2.19 6.26 22.10
CA PRO A 234 -2.13 7.70 22.28
C PRO A 234 -2.01 8.44 20.95
N ALA A 235 -2.73 9.55 20.79
CA ALA A 235 -2.65 10.39 19.60
C ALA A 235 -1.21 10.80 19.27
N ILE A 236 -0.75 10.44 18.07
CA ILE A 236 0.62 10.71 17.59
C ILE A 236 0.88 12.20 17.33
N THR A 237 -0.17 13.01 17.18
CA THR A 237 -0.13 14.47 17.03
C THR A 237 -0.18 15.23 18.35
N SER A 238 -0.17 14.54 19.49
CA SER A 238 -0.26 15.16 20.81
C SER A 238 1.06 15.04 21.60
N GLY A 239 1.49 16.14 22.21
CA GLY A 239 2.58 16.17 23.19
C GLY A 239 2.15 15.81 24.61
N ALA A 240 0.91 15.33 24.79
CA ALA A 240 0.41 14.90 26.09
C ALA A 240 1.25 13.76 26.68
N ALA A 241 1.27 13.68 28.02
CA ALA A 241 1.89 12.57 28.72
C ALA A 241 1.25 11.24 28.29
N LEU A 242 2.07 10.20 28.16
CA LEU A 242 1.58 8.85 27.88
C LEU A 242 0.81 8.32 29.10
N PRO A 243 -0.19 7.45 28.89
CA PRO A 243 -0.83 6.70 29.97
C PRO A 243 0.20 6.02 30.88
N GLU A 244 -0.11 5.94 32.18
CA GLU A 244 0.76 5.30 33.15
C GLU A 244 1.06 3.85 32.74
N GLY A 245 2.35 3.48 32.74
CA GLY A 245 2.81 2.14 32.35
C GLY A 245 2.98 1.91 30.84
N LEU A 246 2.50 2.81 29.98
CA LEU A 246 2.74 2.70 28.53
C LEU A 246 4.13 3.24 28.16
N LEU A 247 4.98 2.35 27.64
CA LEU A 247 6.32 2.71 27.18
C LEU A 247 6.34 2.96 25.67
N ASP A 248 6.85 4.11 25.26
CA ASP A 248 7.26 4.38 23.88
C ASP A 248 8.71 3.88 23.70
N TYR A 249 8.87 2.71 23.09
CA TYR A 249 10.17 2.08 22.89
C TYR A 249 11.12 2.96 22.07
N ALA A 250 10.60 3.82 21.19
CA ALA A 250 11.42 4.73 20.40
C ALA A 250 12.15 5.76 21.28
N ARG A 251 11.49 6.28 22.32
CA ARG A 251 12.10 7.24 23.27
C ARG A 251 13.21 6.65 24.12
N THR A 252 13.18 5.33 24.31
CA THR A 252 14.23 4.60 25.05
C THR A 252 15.28 3.98 24.14
N ALA A 253 15.12 4.08 22.83
CA ALA A 253 16.03 3.48 21.85
C ALA A 253 17.29 4.33 21.67
N THR A 254 18.34 3.68 21.18
CA THR A 254 19.51 4.39 20.63
C THR A 254 19.41 4.47 19.12
N ILE A 255 19.80 5.61 18.53
CA ILE A 255 19.92 5.73 17.08
C ILE A 255 21.19 4.98 16.65
N ALA A 256 21.02 3.79 16.08
CA ALA A 256 22.11 2.94 15.66
C ALA A 256 22.74 3.38 14.33
N ASP A 257 21.92 3.94 13.44
CA ASP A 257 22.33 4.41 12.12
C ASP A 257 21.33 5.45 11.58
N SER A 258 21.78 6.35 10.72
CA SER A 258 20.90 7.30 10.04
C SER A 258 21.53 7.89 8.78
N SER A 259 20.69 8.41 7.89
CA SER A 259 21.14 9.19 6.73
C SER A 259 21.61 10.62 7.08
N GLY A 260 21.75 10.94 8.37
CA GLY A 260 22.14 12.27 8.84
C GLY A 260 21.04 13.33 8.72
N SER A 261 21.36 14.54 9.18
CA SER A 261 20.46 15.70 9.18
C SER A 261 20.83 16.68 8.08
N ASN A 262 19.85 17.41 7.56
CA ASN A 262 20.10 18.39 6.50
C ASN A 262 20.99 19.55 7.01
N PRO A 263 22.17 19.80 6.40
CA PRO A 263 23.07 20.85 6.87
C PRO A 263 22.51 22.26 6.70
N ASP A 264 21.55 22.47 5.78
CA ASP A 264 20.88 23.77 5.59
C ASP A 264 19.96 24.12 6.76
N PHE A 265 19.58 23.13 7.57
CA PHE A 265 18.71 23.31 8.72
C PHE A 265 19.26 22.61 9.97
N PRO A 266 20.38 23.09 10.52
CA PRO A 266 21.12 22.41 11.60
C PRO A 266 20.32 22.26 12.90
N GLN A 267 19.24 23.03 13.08
CA GLN A 267 18.33 22.93 14.20
C GLN A 267 17.35 21.76 14.12
N TYR A 268 17.26 21.02 13.00
CA TYR A 268 16.33 19.90 12.85
C TYR A 268 17.08 18.58 12.70
N ARG A 269 17.48 18.04 13.86
CA ARG A 269 18.39 16.91 13.96
C ARG A 269 17.66 15.58 14.13
N VAL A 270 18.34 14.48 13.81
CA VAL A 270 17.83 13.12 13.87
C VAL A 270 17.31 12.73 15.27
N GLU A 271 17.92 13.25 16.34
CA GLU A 271 17.53 12.95 17.72
C GLU A 271 16.12 13.44 18.06
N HIS A 272 15.63 14.46 17.34
CA HIS A 272 14.28 14.99 17.59
C HIS A 272 13.18 13.99 17.22
N VAL A 273 13.47 12.99 16.39
CA VAL A 273 12.49 11.95 16.03
C VAL A 273 12.05 11.13 17.25
N ILE A 274 12.90 11.00 18.27
CA ILE A 274 12.68 10.16 19.44
C ILE A 274 12.68 10.95 20.76
N ASP A 275 12.65 12.28 20.71
CA ASP A 275 12.67 13.13 21.91
C ASP A 275 11.31 13.21 22.62
N GLY A 276 10.28 12.61 22.02
CA GLY A 276 8.90 12.59 22.53
C GLY A 276 8.10 13.88 22.28
N GLY A 277 8.75 14.91 21.76
CA GLY A 277 8.16 16.15 21.31
C GLY A 277 7.57 16.03 19.90
N ILE A 278 6.60 16.90 19.62
CA ILE A 278 6.04 17.07 18.26
C ILE A 278 6.34 18.47 17.70
N GLY A 279 6.90 19.36 18.52
CA GLY A 279 7.26 20.73 18.13
C GLY A 279 8.59 20.81 17.39
N THR A 280 9.47 19.83 17.61
CA THR A 280 10.74 19.64 16.92
C THR A 280 10.55 18.74 15.69
N SER A 281 11.61 18.59 14.88
CA SER A 281 11.63 17.62 13.78
C SER A 281 13.05 17.29 13.36
N TRP A 282 13.18 16.20 12.61
CA TRP A 282 14.31 15.91 11.75
C TRP A 282 13.96 16.29 10.31
N ILE A 283 14.86 17.02 9.64
CA ILE A 283 14.78 17.28 8.21
C ILE A 283 15.88 16.50 7.52
N THR A 284 15.51 15.68 6.55
CA THR A 284 16.47 14.89 5.76
C THR A 284 17.17 15.75 4.70
N THR A 285 18.31 15.28 4.21
CA THR A 285 18.94 15.85 3.00
C THR A 285 17.99 15.80 1.80
N TYR A 286 18.26 16.66 0.81
CA TYR A 286 17.51 16.69 -0.45
C TYR A 286 17.64 15.37 -1.21
N ASP A 287 18.88 14.94 -1.43
CA ASP A 287 19.22 13.73 -2.17
C ASP A 287 19.70 12.60 -1.24
N GLY A 288 19.86 11.40 -1.81
CA GLY A 288 20.36 10.23 -1.10
C GLY A 288 19.28 9.48 -0.31
N GLU A 289 19.71 8.39 0.32
CA GLU A 289 18.87 7.58 1.21
C GLU A 289 18.36 8.43 2.38
N LYS A 290 17.16 8.09 2.87
CA LYS A 290 16.53 8.82 3.96
C LYS A 290 16.04 7.82 4.97
N PHE A 291 16.79 7.63 6.04
CA PHE A 291 16.47 6.61 7.03
C PHE A 291 16.97 6.96 8.43
N ILE A 292 16.30 6.38 9.42
CA ILE A 292 16.73 6.33 10.81
C ILE A 292 16.53 4.88 11.30
N GLU A 293 17.57 4.31 11.90
CA GLU A 293 17.53 2.99 12.53
C GLU A 293 17.62 3.16 14.05
N LEU A 294 16.62 2.61 14.73
CA LEU A 294 16.54 2.53 16.17
C LEU A 294 16.98 1.13 16.62
N ASP A 295 17.84 1.07 17.63
CA ASP A 295 18.15 -0.13 18.38
C ASP A 295 17.43 -0.06 19.74
N LEU A 296 16.55 -1.03 19.98
CA LEU A 296 15.69 -1.12 21.16
C LEU A 296 16.42 -1.75 22.36
N GLY A 297 17.68 -2.17 22.19
CA GLY A 297 18.56 -2.79 23.18
C GLY A 297 18.25 -4.25 23.51
N ALA A 298 17.02 -4.68 23.27
CA ALA A 298 16.55 -6.06 23.40
C ALA A 298 15.36 -6.28 22.46
N GLU A 299 15.01 -7.54 22.22
CA GLU A 299 13.78 -7.87 21.49
C GLU A 299 12.57 -7.36 22.30
N ARG A 300 11.73 -6.57 21.64
CA ARG A 300 10.45 -6.04 22.15
C ARG A 300 9.30 -6.68 21.41
#